data_AF-A0A1J7ITU7-F1
#
_entry.id   AF-A0A1J7ITU7-F1
#
_cell.length_a   1.000
_cell.length_b   1.000
_cell.length_c   1.000
_cell.angle_alpha   90.00
_cell.angle_beta   90.00
_cell.angle_gamma   90.00
#
_symmetry.space_group_name_H-M   'P 1'
#
loop_
_entity.id
_entity.type
_entity.pdbx_description
1 polymer ?
#
loop_
_entity_poly.entity_id
_entity_poly.type
_entity_poly.pdbx_seq_one_letter_code
_entity_poly.pdbx_strand_id
1 'polypeptide(L)'
;MLRKSLLLLVLCLAGLSLAQLYSFNQCEADVQHILDGTLTIGDISNETIAAYIYQGHVTGLKDDFPRSQYLALTYKGCTAICGNKVELNTAPTSLNIAATWVFPLAILLSLPYDSLHRKKYRKSLEAMSNWLGSPQTALTATIFNFRQISECQRRVSRRGSGTISSSTTCDVYFILSCMNQFELPSTPQLRRRFLEVLIYGLFRPLSAGGSADEEDDGGADAVLLRELAATMAFQLRMLRRRGVIPTLGSLATFLIAFVFSVVLAFDDLGDRTTAHSLGIGLLFGWLPLLIISSIIDRNPVSADRSARRELMSRWLYNVNAIMDWRASPDPNTDPSLIRWWKPSSAGQETLQLGHFVGQGRKMKYCGLVSAVIHGTEEHHFDSAAKSFAEGAGRVFDRLESPRPRSWHVIAVVSELLVVCEIMMGFTIAFATPTVGLGCRSLAYFLTALFSSVAWAVQFHWKKTPTWAVVVSHCFNGTTIFLSVAIIGFQLTGGMNNCFCKSSLFNLPFKGGYMDFENAQFYKTNFDVVMYWAIATAIGGIVPVAVFFIAIFWWMRCKNLWRAEEREVPRVWDGPQADMNWLR
;
A
#
# COMPACT_ATOMS: atom_id res chain seq x y z
N MET A 1 -8.80 -13.90 28.69
CA MET A 1 -8.93 -12.59 27.99
C MET A 1 -10.32 -12.40 27.40
N LEU A 2 -10.87 -13.35 26.63
CA LEU A 2 -12.18 -13.24 25.97
C LEU A 2 -13.34 -12.75 26.88
N ARG A 3 -13.44 -13.26 28.11
CA ARG A 3 -14.52 -12.90 29.06
C ARG A 3 -14.43 -11.46 29.58
N LYS A 4 -13.22 -10.94 29.75
CA LYS A 4 -12.98 -9.54 30.16
C LYS A 4 -13.20 -8.58 28.99
N SER A 5 -12.83 -8.99 27.78
CA SER A 5 -13.11 -8.23 26.55
C SER A 5 -14.61 -8.17 26.24
N LEU A 6 -15.35 -9.27 26.46
CA LEU A 6 -16.80 -9.31 26.29
C LEU A 6 -17.52 -8.43 27.32
N LEU A 7 -17.07 -8.45 28.57
CA LEU A 7 -17.63 -7.61 29.63
C LEU A 7 -17.39 -6.12 29.37
N LEU A 8 -16.21 -5.76 28.85
CA LEU A 8 -15.90 -4.38 28.46
C LEU A 8 -16.77 -3.93 27.28
N LEU A 9 -16.98 -4.81 26.29
CA LEU A 9 -17.85 -4.54 25.14
C LEU A 9 -19.31 -4.34 25.57
N VAL A 10 -19.80 -5.18 26.49
CA VAL A 10 -21.15 -5.08 27.05
C VAL A 10 -21.31 -3.84 27.92
N LEU A 11 -20.29 -3.45 28.70
CA LEU A 11 -20.30 -2.20 29.49
C LEU A 11 -20.25 -0.95 28.58
N CYS A 12 -19.49 -0.99 27.48
CA CYS A 12 -19.50 0.07 26.48
C CYS A 12 -20.85 0.16 25.76
N LEU A 13 -21.49 -0.96 25.45
CA LEU A 13 -22.81 -1.02 24.81
C LEU A 13 -23.94 -0.59 25.78
N ALA A 14 -23.85 -0.93 27.07
CA ALA A 14 -24.84 -0.54 28.08
C ALA A 14 -24.71 0.94 28.49
N GLY A 15 -23.52 1.54 28.40
CA GLY A 15 -23.33 2.97 28.62
C GLY A 15 -23.97 3.86 27.54
N LEU A 16 -24.22 3.32 26.35
CA LEU A 16 -24.85 4.04 25.23
C LEU A 16 -26.39 4.12 25.34
N SER A 17 -27.04 3.21 26.08
CA SER A 17 -28.51 3.13 26.12
C SER A 17 -29.19 4.08 27.12
N LEU A 18 -28.44 4.86 27.90
CA LEU A 18 -28.99 5.75 28.95
C LEU A 18 -28.77 7.25 28.70
N ALA A 19 -28.10 7.64 27.62
CA ALA A 19 -28.03 9.04 27.23
C ALA A 19 -29.31 9.41 26.47
N GLN A 20 -30.11 10.35 27.00
CA GLN A 20 -31.11 11.03 26.18
C GLN A 20 -30.41 11.57 24.93
N LEU A 21 -30.78 11.04 23.77
CA LEU A 21 -30.22 11.45 22.49
C LEU A 21 -30.67 12.89 22.22
N TYR A 22 -29.76 13.81 22.47
CA TYR A 22 -29.90 15.20 22.05
C TYR A 22 -29.87 15.25 20.51
N SER A 23 -30.82 15.96 19.91
CA SER A 23 -30.87 16.20 18.46
C SER A 23 -30.80 17.68 18.17
N PHE A 24 -30.09 18.05 17.11
CA PHE A 24 -30.03 19.44 16.65
C PHE A 24 -31.38 19.95 16.15
N ASN A 25 -32.30 19.07 15.76
CA ASN A 25 -33.67 19.45 15.42
C ASN A 25 -34.41 20.04 16.62
N GLN A 26 -34.10 19.55 17.83
CA GLN A 26 -34.64 20.15 19.06
C GLN A 26 -34.06 21.54 19.30
N CYS A 27 -32.76 21.73 19.03
CA CYS A 27 -32.18 23.08 19.11
C CYS A 27 -32.76 24.04 18.08
N GLU A 28 -33.01 23.57 16.86
CA GLU A 28 -33.68 24.37 15.84
C GLU A 28 -35.06 24.83 16.30
N ALA A 29 -35.85 23.91 16.85
CA ALA A 29 -37.16 24.23 17.43
C ALA A 29 -37.03 25.23 18.59
N ASP A 30 -36.05 25.06 19.48
CA ASP A 30 -35.79 26.01 20.57
C ASP A 30 -35.45 27.41 20.03
N VAL A 31 -34.62 27.50 18.99
CA VAL A 31 -34.28 28.77 18.32
C VAL A 31 -35.52 29.42 17.71
N GLN A 32 -36.36 28.64 17.02
CA GLN A 32 -37.61 29.12 16.43
C GLN A 32 -38.58 29.62 17.51
N HIS A 33 -38.74 28.88 18.61
CA HIS A 33 -39.58 29.30 19.73
C HIS A 33 -39.06 30.57 20.42
N ILE A 34 -37.75 30.75 20.52
CA ILE A 34 -37.18 32.01 21.03
C ILE A 34 -37.46 33.17 20.06
N LEU A 35 -37.33 32.95 18.75
CA LEU A 35 -37.66 33.95 17.73
C LEU A 35 -39.14 34.36 17.76
N ASP A 36 -40.02 33.39 17.97
CA ASP A 36 -41.47 33.61 18.11
C ASP A 36 -41.87 34.23 19.46
N GLY A 37 -40.92 34.34 20.40
CA GLY A 37 -41.15 34.86 21.76
C GLY A 37 -41.88 33.90 22.69
N THR A 38 -42.00 32.62 22.34
CA THR A 38 -42.68 31.60 23.15
C THR A 38 -41.76 30.89 24.13
N LEU A 39 -40.44 30.99 23.94
CA LEU A 39 -39.42 30.39 24.81
C LEU A 39 -38.34 31.41 25.19
N THR A 40 -37.84 31.30 26.41
CA THR A 40 -36.65 32.02 26.88
C THR A 40 -35.69 31.03 27.52
N ILE A 41 -34.40 31.13 27.20
CA ILE A 41 -33.35 30.24 27.74
C ILE A 41 -32.28 31.11 28.41
N GLY A 42 -32.27 31.12 29.75
CA GLY A 42 -31.43 32.03 30.52
C GLY A 42 -31.77 33.49 30.19
N ASP A 43 -30.77 34.27 29.77
CA ASP A 43 -30.93 35.68 29.38
C ASP A 43 -31.29 35.87 27.88
N ILE A 44 -31.52 34.77 27.16
CA ILE A 44 -31.80 34.79 25.72
C ILE A 44 -33.31 34.79 25.48
N SER A 45 -33.82 35.89 24.93
CA SER A 45 -35.21 36.12 24.51
C SER A 45 -35.26 36.56 23.04
N ASN A 46 -36.46 36.77 22.51
CA ASN A 46 -36.67 37.33 21.18
C ASN A 46 -35.94 38.67 20.95
N GLU A 47 -35.74 39.47 21.99
CA GLU A 47 -35.03 40.76 21.91
C GLU A 47 -33.50 40.60 21.89
N THR A 48 -32.96 39.62 22.60
CA THR A 48 -31.50 39.45 22.79
C THR A 48 -30.88 38.42 21.84
N ILE A 49 -31.68 37.57 21.20
CA ILE A 49 -31.21 36.50 20.29
C ILE A 49 -30.46 37.04 19.07
N ALA A 50 -30.72 38.28 18.65
CA ALA A 50 -30.06 38.92 17.51
C ALA A 50 -28.52 38.92 17.63
N ALA A 51 -27.96 39.01 18.85
CA ALA A 51 -26.52 38.97 19.09
C ALA A 51 -25.90 37.57 18.89
N TYR A 52 -26.73 36.53 18.88
CA TYR A 52 -26.31 35.13 18.75
C TYR A 52 -26.50 34.58 17.34
N ILE A 53 -27.33 35.25 16.53
CA ILE A 53 -27.56 34.94 15.12
C ILE A 53 -26.38 35.45 14.29
N TYR A 54 -25.86 34.60 13.42
CA TYR A 54 -24.84 35.00 12.47
C TYR A 54 -25.50 35.82 11.36
N GLN A 55 -25.01 37.04 11.14
CA GLN A 55 -25.48 37.95 10.07
C GLN A 55 -24.44 38.15 8.96
N GLY A 56 -23.25 37.57 9.10
CA GLY A 56 -22.17 37.71 8.13
C GLY A 56 -22.46 36.99 6.80
N HIS A 57 -21.51 37.15 5.88
CA HIS A 57 -21.52 36.46 4.59
C HIS A 57 -21.47 34.94 4.77
N VAL A 58 -22.32 34.22 4.06
CA VAL A 58 -22.43 32.75 4.08
C VAL A 58 -21.75 32.23 2.83
N THR A 59 -20.65 31.51 3.02
CA THR A 59 -19.85 31.04 1.88
C THR A 59 -20.60 29.98 1.09
N GLY A 60 -20.74 30.20 -0.22
CA GLY A 60 -21.33 29.23 -1.17
C GLY A 60 -22.85 29.29 -1.29
N LEU A 61 -23.52 30.15 -0.52
CA LEU A 61 -24.94 30.47 -0.71
C LEU A 61 -25.06 31.29 -2.01
N LYS A 62 -25.97 30.91 -2.89
CA LYS A 62 -26.22 31.65 -4.14
C LYS A 62 -26.74 33.06 -3.86
N ASP A 63 -26.34 34.01 -4.70
CA ASP A 63 -26.67 35.44 -4.53
C ASP A 63 -28.17 35.76 -4.68
N ASP A 64 -28.95 34.85 -5.29
CA ASP A 64 -30.39 34.96 -5.47
C ASP A 64 -31.19 34.62 -4.20
N PHE A 65 -30.59 33.91 -3.23
CA PHE A 65 -31.28 33.54 -2.01
C PHE A 65 -31.22 34.66 -0.96
N PRO A 66 -32.38 35.13 -0.44
CA PRO A 66 -32.42 36.23 0.52
C PRO A 66 -31.78 35.82 1.86
N ARG A 67 -30.75 36.56 2.27
CA ARG A 67 -29.98 36.27 3.50
C ARG A 67 -30.83 36.19 4.77
N SER A 68 -31.93 36.93 4.83
CA SER A 68 -32.85 36.96 5.96
C SER A 68 -33.61 35.65 6.18
N GLN A 69 -33.73 34.80 5.16
CA GLN A 69 -34.39 33.50 5.27
C GLN A 69 -33.43 32.38 5.73
N TYR A 70 -32.12 32.63 5.75
CA TYR A 70 -31.12 31.64 6.16
C TYR A 70 -30.80 31.75 7.65
N LEU A 71 -31.26 30.78 8.44
CA LEU A 71 -31.02 30.75 9.88
C LEU A 71 -29.66 30.13 10.19
N ALA A 72 -28.75 30.94 10.73
CA ALA A 72 -27.45 30.49 11.17
C ALA A 72 -27.12 31.09 12.54
N LEU A 73 -26.55 30.28 13.44
CA LEU A 73 -26.06 30.70 14.74
C LEU A 73 -24.55 30.90 14.71
N THR A 74 -24.07 31.89 15.44
CA THR A 74 -22.65 31.99 15.80
C THR A 74 -22.26 30.81 16.72
N TYR A 75 -20.97 30.50 16.82
CA TYR A 75 -20.51 29.48 17.79
C TYR A 75 -21.00 29.77 19.22
N LYS A 76 -20.91 31.03 19.67
CA LYS A 76 -21.41 31.46 20.98
C LYS A 76 -22.91 31.20 21.13
N GLY A 77 -23.69 31.50 20.08
CA GLY A 77 -25.13 31.23 20.03
C GLY A 77 -25.46 29.76 20.13
N CYS A 78 -24.76 28.92 19.36
CA CYS A 78 -24.91 27.48 19.43
C CYS A 78 -24.61 26.97 20.84
N THR A 79 -23.47 27.33 21.44
CA THR A 79 -23.14 26.86 22.79
C THR A 79 -24.10 27.34 23.88
N ALA A 80 -24.70 28.51 23.71
CA ALA A 80 -25.62 29.09 24.69
C ALA A 80 -27.03 28.48 24.60
N ILE A 81 -27.54 28.24 23.38
CA ILE A 81 -28.90 27.73 23.14
C ILE A 81 -28.88 26.19 23.11
N CYS A 82 -28.02 25.60 22.27
CA CYS A 82 -27.89 24.14 22.08
C CYS A 82 -27.12 23.45 23.22
N GLY A 83 -26.27 24.19 23.94
CA GLY A 83 -25.33 23.64 24.91
C GLY A 83 -24.10 22.97 24.26
N ASN A 84 -23.26 22.34 25.10
CA ASN A 84 -22.07 21.60 24.67
C ASN A 84 -22.34 20.11 24.37
N LYS A 85 -23.57 19.79 23.97
CA LYS A 85 -24.00 18.41 23.72
C LYS A 85 -23.52 17.92 22.35
N VAL A 86 -23.44 16.61 22.20
CA VAL A 86 -23.08 15.92 20.96
C VAL A 86 -24.29 15.16 20.47
N GLU A 87 -24.66 15.35 19.20
CA GLU A 87 -25.70 14.57 18.54
C GLU A 87 -25.12 13.23 18.07
N LEU A 88 -25.42 12.18 18.82
CA LEU A 88 -24.98 10.83 18.48
C LEU A 88 -25.78 10.27 17.31
N ASN A 89 -25.12 9.49 16.48
CA ASN A 89 -25.80 8.78 15.39
C ASN A 89 -26.74 7.72 15.96
N THR A 90 -27.86 7.51 15.26
CA THR A 90 -28.74 6.38 15.55
C THR A 90 -28.05 5.05 15.24
N ALA A 91 -28.52 3.96 15.84
CA ALA A 91 -27.97 2.63 15.58
C ALA A 91 -28.06 2.22 14.09
N PRO A 92 -29.19 2.47 13.36
CA PRO A 92 -29.26 2.20 11.92
C PRO A 92 -28.22 2.98 11.10
N THR A 93 -28.05 4.28 11.37
CA THR A 93 -27.06 5.11 10.67
C THR A 93 -25.63 4.60 10.93
N SER A 94 -25.33 4.29 12.20
CA SER A 94 -24.01 3.76 12.60
C SER A 94 -23.72 2.42 11.94
N LEU A 95 -24.71 1.51 11.88
CA LEU A 95 -24.58 0.21 11.24
C LEU A 95 -24.40 0.34 9.73
N ASN A 96 -25.12 1.26 9.08
CA ASN A 96 -24.95 1.54 7.65
C ASN A 96 -23.53 2.03 7.35
N ILE A 97 -23.02 3.00 8.11
CA ILE A 97 -21.64 3.49 7.97
C ILE A 97 -20.64 2.36 8.19
N ALA A 98 -20.83 1.53 9.24
CA ALA A 98 -19.96 0.40 9.53
C ALA A 98 -19.97 -0.64 8.41
N ALA A 99 -21.15 -1.01 7.91
CA ALA A 99 -21.31 -1.99 6.83
C ALA A 99 -20.67 -1.51 5.53
N THR A 100 -20.74 -0.21 5.25
CA THR A 100 -20.27 0.38 4.01
C THR A 100 -18.76 0.63 4.01
N TRP A 101 -18.19 1.05 5.15
CA TRP A 101 -16.80 1.52 5.17
C TRP A 101 -15.89 0.83 6.16
N VAL A 102 -16.42 0.19 7.20
CA VAL A 102 -15.61 -0.48 8.22
C VAL A 102 -15.47 -1.97 7.92
N PHE A 103 -16.57 -2.65 7.59
CA PHE A 103 -16.52 -4.07 7.25
C PHE A 103 -15.69 -4.34 5.99
N PRO A 104 -15.72 -3.50 4.93
CA PRO A 104 -14.84 -3.71 3.78
C PRO A 104 -13.37 -3.55 4.12
N LEU A 105 -12.99 -2.88 5.23
CA LEU A 105 -11.61 -2.89 5.72
C LEU A 105 -11.15 -4.28 6.18
N ALA A 106 -12.05 -5.27 6.27
CA ALA A 106 -11.66 -6.68 6.39
C ALA A 106 -10.77 -7.13 5.22
N ILE A 107 -10.78 -6.42 4.09
CA ILE A 107 -9.81 -6.63 3.02
C ILE A 107 -8.35 -6.44 3.50
N LEU A 108 -8.12 -5.66 4.56
CA LEU A 108 -6.81 -5.60 5.23
C LEU A 108 -6.35 -6.96 5.73
N LEU A 109 -7.26 -7.89 6.06
CA LEU A 109 -6.92 -9.26 6.46
C LEU A 109 -6.33 -10.07 5.30
N SER A 110 -6.58 -9.65 4.04
CA SER A 110 -5.94 -10.25 2.86
C SER A 110 -4.48 -9.84 2.69
N LEU A 111 -4.03 -8.81 3.43
CA LEU A 111 -2.64 -8.39 3.43
C LEU A 111 -1.73 -9.51 3.97
N PRO A 112 -0.49 -9.56 3.50
CA PRO A 112 0.37 -10.72 3.66
C PRO A 112 1.10 -10.72 5.03
N TYR A 113 0.35 -10.85 6.13
CA TYR A 113 0.87 -10.87 7.50
C TYR A 113 1.86 -12.01 7.77
N ASP A 114 2.72 -11.84 8.79
CA ASP A 114 3.59 -12.91 9.29
C ASP A 114 2.86 -13.69 10.39
N SER A 115 2.29 -14.85 10.07
CA SER A 115 1.62 -15.72 11.06
C SER A 115 2.56 -16.74 11.74
N LEU A 116 3.65 -17.15 11.07
CA LEU A 116 4.50 -18.29 11.48
C LEU A 116 5.87 -17.93 12.09
N HIS A 117 6.22 -16.65 12.27
CA HIS A 117 7.56 -16.25 12.78
C HIS A 117 7.60 -16.11 14.31
N ARG A 118 8.73 -16.45 14.94
CA ARG A 118 9.01 -16.21 16.39
C ARG A 118 8.79 -14.76 16.87
N LYS A 119 8.89 -13.76 15.98
CA LYS A 119 8.59 -12.33 16.22
C LYS A 119 7.35 -11.85 15.43
N LYS A 120 6.33 -12.72 15.26
CA LYS A 120 5.15 -12.51 14.41
C LYS A 120 4.43 -11.19 14.64
N TYR A 121 4.21 -10.82 15.90
CA TYR A 121 3.46 -9.61 16.25
C TYR A 121 4.22 -8.34 15.87
N ARG A 122 5.50 -8.23 16.25
CA ARG A 122 6.30 -7.03 15.96
C ARG A 122 6.45 -6.77 14.46
N LYS A 123 6.75 -7.80 13.67
CA LYS A 123 6.92 -7.66 12.21
C LYS A 123 5.63 -7.39 11.46
N SER A 124 4.51 -7.94 11.95
CA SER A 124 3.19 -7.65 11.38
C SER A 124 2.76 -6.22 11.73
N LEU A 125 3.00 -5.76 12.97
CA LEU A 125 2.73 -4.37 13.38
C LEU A 125 3.61 -3.36 12.63
N GLU A 126 4.88 -3.66 12.38
CA GLU A 126 5.77 -2.81 11.57
C GLU A 126 5.26 -2.69 10.13
N ALA A 127 4.80 -3.79 9.54
CA ALA A 127 4.20 -3.78 8.20
C ALA A 127 2.89 -2.98 8.18
N MET A 128 2.00 -3.19 9.16
CA MET A 128 0.76 -2.40 9.30
C MET A 128 1.04 -0.91 9.50
N SER A 129 2.04 -0.58 10.31
CA SER A 129 2.50 0.80 10.51
C SER A 129 2.87 1.44 9.18
N ASN A 130 3.57 0.72 8.31
CA ASN A 130 3.95 1.23 7.00
C ASN A 130 2.77 1.31 6.03
N TRP A 131 1.93 0.27 5.97
CA TRP A 131 0.79 0.20 5.07
C TRP A 131 -0.29 1.26 5.37
N LEU A 132 -0.65 1.41 6.64
CA LEU A 132 -1.73 2.32 7.05
C LEU A 132 -1.20 3.71 7.41
N GLY A 133 0.04 3.80 7.89
CA GLY A 133 0.62 5.07 8.32
C GLY A 133 1.25 5.89 7.18
N SER A 134 1.84 5.23 6.18
CA SER A 134 2.37 5.87 4.97
C SER A 134 2.15 4.98 3.74
N PRO A 135 0.88 4.82 3.31
CA PRO A 135 0.53 3.99 2.16
C PRO A 135 1.29 4.35 0.89
N GLN A 136 1.63 5.62 0.66
CA GLN A 136 2.41 6.08 -0.48
C GLN A 136 3.83 5.49 -0.53
N THR A 137 4.46 5.29 0.63
CA THR A 137 5.80 4.70 0.75
C THR A 137 5.74 3.21 0.41
N ALA A 138 4.71 2.53 0.93
CA ALA A 138 4.47 1.12 0.61
C ALA A 138 4.11 0.94 -0.89
N LEU A 139 3.29 1.85 -1.43
CA LEU A 139 2.91 1.86 -2.84
C LEU A 139 4.13 2.11 -3.74
N THR A 140 5.01 3.04 -3.38
CA THR A 140 6.28 3.29 -4.08
C THR A 140 7.11 2.02 -4.20
N ALA A 141 7.28 1.28 -3.09
CA ALA A 141 8.03 0.04 -3.09
C ALA A 141 7.38 -1.05 -3.98
N THR A 142 6.06 -1.22 -3.87
CA THR A 142 5.32 -2.23 -4.65
C THR A 142 5.28 -1.92 -6.15
N ILE A 143 4.97 -0.69 -6.55
CA ILE A 143 4.96 -0.27 -7.96
C ILE A 143 6.37 -0.34 -8.55
N PHE A 144 7.39 0.03 -7.79
CA PHE A 144 8.77 -0.07 -8.25
C PHE A 144 9.21 -1.52 -8.45
N ASN A 145 8.90 -2.43 -7.52
CA ASN A 145 9.16 -3.86 -7.70
C ASN A 145 8.43 -4.40 -8.93
N PHE A 146 7.18 -3.98 -9.14
CA PHE A 146 6.42 -4.40 -10.30
C PHE A 146 7.02 -3.91 -11.62
N ARG A 147 7.48 -2.66 -11.66
CA ARG A 147 8.25 -2.15 -12.80
C ARG A 147 9.50 -2.99 -13.06
N GLN A 148 10.23 -3.38 -12.02
CA GLN A 148 11.41 -4.23 -12.15
C GLN A 148 11.06 -5.61 -12.73
N ILE A 149 9.94 -6.22 -12.30
CA ILE A 149 9.42 -7.46 -12.90
C ILE A 149 9.08 -7.26 -14.39
N SER A 150 8.45 -6.13 -14.74
CA SER A 150 8.13 -5.81 -16.13
C SER A 150 9.38 -5.63 -16.99
N GLU A 151 10.44 -5.03 -16.44
CA GLU A 151 11.72 -4.88 -17.15
C GLU A 151 12.40 -6.23 -17.37
N CYS A 152 12.37 -7.14 -16.37
CA CYS A 152 12.76 -8.53 -16.54
C CYS A 152 12.00 -9.20 -17.71
N GLN A 153 10.68 -9.04 -17.78
CA GLN A 153 9.85 -9.61 -18.85
C GLN A 153 10.24 -9.03 -20.22
N ARG A 154 10.52 -7.73 -20.31
CA ARG A 154 10.97 -7.11 -21.56
C ARG A 154 12.31 -7.68 -22.02
N ARG A 155 13.25 -7.93 -21.10
CA ARG A 155 14.57 -8.51 -21.43
C ARG A 155 14.43 -9.93 -21.97
N VAL A 156 13.56 -10.73 -21.36
CA VAL A 156 13.17 -12.05 -21.87
C VAL A 156 12.63 -11.94 -23.29
N SER A 157 11.66 -11.05 -23.53
CA SER A 157 11.04 -10.89 -24.85
C SER A 157 12.02 -10.39 -25.93
N ARG A 158 13.01 -9.55 -25.59
CA ARG A 158 14.02 -9.05 -26.54
C ARG A 158 15.04 -10.11 -26.96
N ARG A 159 15.35 -11.09 -26.12
CA ARG A 159 16.35 -12.14 -26.42
C ARG A 159 15.85 -13.25 -27.36
N GLY A 160 14.61 -13.14 -27.87
CA GLY A 160 14.13 -13.96 -28.99
C GLY A 160 13.52 -15.31 -28.61
N SER A 161 12.71 -15.83 -29.54
CA SER A 161 11.84 -17.01 -29.44
C SER A 161 12.54 -18.36 -29.72
N GLY A 162 13.84 -18.49 -29.44
CA GLY A 162 14.50 -19.80 -29.46
C GLY A 162 13.97 -20.63 -28.29
N THR A 163 13.28 -21.74 -28.57
CA THR A 163 12.49 -22.51 -27.58
C THR A 163 13.25 -22.96 -26.34
N ILE A 164 14.57 -23.07 -26.42
CA ILE A 164 15.46 -23.55 -25.35
C ILE A 164 16.09 -22.36 -24.59
N SER A 165 16.78 -21.46 -25.29
CA SER A 165 17.40 -20.25 -24.69
C SER A 165 16.37 -19.30 -24.05
N SER A 166 15.15 -19.25 -24.58
CA SER A 166 14.05 -18.46 -24.05
C SER A 166 13.56 -18.96 -22.68
N SER A 167 13.56 -20.28 -22.43
CA SER A 167 13.14 -20.86 -21.15
C SER A 167 14.15 -20.53 -20.04
N THR A 168 15.44 -20.79 -20.27
CA THR A 168 16.51 -20.47 -19.31
C THR A 168 16.56 -18.98 -18.99
N THR A 169 16.37 -18.13 -20.01
CA THR A 169 16.29 -16.67 -19.81
C THR A 169 15.11 -16.29 -18.93
N CYS A 170 13.92 -16.90 -19.13
CA CYS A 170 12.77 -16.71 -18.24
C CYS A 170 13.09 -17.08 -16.79
N ASP A 171 13.76 -18.22 -16.57
CA ASP A 171 14.09 -18.75 -15.24
C ASP A 171 15.01 -17.80 -14.47
N VAL A 172 16.12 -17.40 -15.10
CA VAL A 172 17.11 -16.49 -14.53
C VAL A 172 16.49 -15.15 -14.12
N TYR A 173 15.75 -14.51 -15.03
CA TYR A 173 15.14 -13.21 -14.74
C TYR A 173 13.99 -13.32 -13.72
N PHE A 174 13.31 -14.46 -13.65
CA PHE A 174 12.32 -14.72 -12.61
C PHE A 174 12.97 -14.87 -11.23
N ILE A 175 14.08 -15.62 -11.11
CA ILE A 175 14.87 -15.74 -9.86
C ILE A 175 15.34 -14.35 -9.41
N LEU A 176 15.93 -13.57 -10.32
CA LEU A 176 16.39 -12.20 -10.04
C LEU A 176 15.25 -11.32 -9.49
N SER A 177 14.07 -11.40 -10.09
CA SER A 177 12.89 -10.66 -9.62
C SER A 177 12.45 -11.06 -8.21
N CYS A 178 12.57 -12.35 -7.86
CA CYS A 178 12.26 -12.84 -6.52
C CYS A 178 13.30 -12.38 -5.50
N MET A 179 14.58 -12.38 -5.86
CA MET A 179 15.68 -12.00 -4.94
C MET A 179 15.63 -10.53 -4.53
N ASN A 180 15.13 -9.66 -5.40
CA ASN A 180 14.96 -8.23 -5.12
C ASN A 180 14.01 -7.95 -3.94
N GLN A 181 13.21 -8.94 -3.52
CA GLN A 181 12.29 -8.81 -2.39
C GLN A 181 12.95 -9.06 -1.02
N PHE A 182 14.26 -9.30 -0.98
CA PHE A 182 15.03 -9.56 0.24
C PHE A 182 16.12 -8.52 0.47
N GLU A 183 16.44 -8.25 1.74
CA GLU A 183 17.58 -7.43 2.10
C GLU A 183 18.88 -8.07 1.63
N LEU A 184 19.76 -7.26 1.07
CA LEU A 184 21.11 -7.67 0.73
C LEU A 184 22.00 -7.75 1.97
N PRO A 185 23.11 -8.51 1.91
CA PRO A 185 24.10 -8.54 2.98
C PRO A 185 24.54 -7.14 3.41
N SER A 186 24.64 -6.92 4.72
CA SER A 186 24.92 -5.59 5.30
C SER A 186 26.37 -5.14 5.11
N THR A 187 27.32 -6.08 5.18
CA THR A 187 28.75 -5.80 5.01
C THR A 187 29.10 -5.68 3.52
N PRO A 188 29.86 -4.64 3.11
CA PRO A 188 30.24 -4.45 1.71
C PRO A 188 30.98 -5.64 1.10
N GLN A 189 31.87 -6.28 1.87
CA GLN A 189 32.67 -7.42 1.42
C GLN A 189 31.77 -8.62 1.10
N LEU A 190 30.87 -8.96 2.02
CA LEU A 190 29.92 -10.06 1.82
C LEU A 190 28.95 -9.76 0.68
N ARG A 191 28.57 -8.48 0.51
CA ARG A 191 27.72 -8.04 -0.59
C ARG A 191 28.42 -8.18 -1.94
N ARG A 192 29.72 -7.87 -2.04
CA ARG A 192 30.50 -8.10 -3.27
C ARG A 192 30.54 -9.58 -3.62
N ARG A 193 30.92 -10.44 -2.67
CA ARG A 193 30.95 -11.90 -2.88
C ARG A 193 29.57 -12.44 -3.25
N PHE A 194 28.51 -11.96 -2.60
CA PHE A 194 27.14 -12.30 -2.95
C PHE A 194 26.80 -11.94 -4.40
N LEU A 195 27.18 -10.75 -4.87
CA LEU A 195 26.92 -10.31 -6.24
C LEU A 195 27.74 -11.11 -7.24
N GLU A 196 29.00 -11.46 -6.95
CA GLU A 196 29.82 -12.33 -7.80
C GLU A 196 29.14 -13.67 -8.03
N VAL A 197 28.76 -14.36 -6.95
CA VAL A 197 28.07 -15.65 -7.01
C VAL A 197 26.72 -15.52 -7.72
N LEU A 198 25.97 -14.45 -7.43
CA LEU A 198 24.68 -14.22 -8.08
C LEU A 198 24.83 -14.01 -9.59
N ILE A 199 25.74 -13.15 -10.02
CA ILE A 199 25.95 -12.85 -11.45
C ILE A 199 26.46 -14.08 -12.19
N TYR A 200 27.39 -14.84 -11.58
CA TYR A 200 27.83 -16.12 -12.11
C TYR A 200 26.66 -17.09 -12.30
N GLY A 201 25.87 -17.35 -11.26
CA GLY A 201 24.74 -18.28 -11.32
C GLY A 201 23.60 -17.85 -12.25
N LEU A 202 23.42 -16.55 -12.47
CA LEU A 202 22.38 -16.02 -13.36
C LEU A 202 22.82 -16.01 -14.83
N PHE A 203 24.05 -15.56 -15.14
CA PHE A 203 24.44 -15.29 -16.53
C PHE A 203 25.29 -16.39 -17.16
N ARG A 204 26.03 -17.20 -16.39
CA ARG A 204 26.77 -18.35 -16.93
C ARG A 204 25.86 -19.36 -17.68
N PRO A 205 24.64 -19.68 -17.20
CA PRO A 205 23.68 -20.49 -17.97
C PRO A 205 23.34 -19.95 -19.36
N LEU A 206 23.45 -18.62 -19.54
CA LEU A 206 23.04 -17.91 -20.74
C LEU A 206 24.18 -17.76 -21.76
N SER A 207 25.44 -17.77 -21.30
CA SER A 207 26.63 -17.68 -22.18
C SER A 207 26.86 -18.96 -23.00
N ALA A 208 26.35 -20.11 -22.56
CA ALA A 208 26.57 -21.42 -23.17
C ALA A 208 25.67 -21.74 -24.39
N GLY A 209 25.15 -20.73 -25.12
CA GLY A 209 24.15 -20.92 -26.19
C GLY A 209 24.52 -20.21 -27.50
N GLY A 210 25.82 -20.09 -27.76
CA GLY A 210 26.39 -19.12 -28.68
C GLY A 210 26.68 -19.57 -30.11
N SER A 211 26.32 -20.76 -30.58
CA SER A 211 26.40 -21.14 -32.00
C SER A 211 25.76 -22.51 -32.20
N ALA A 212 24.95 -22.68 -33.26
CA ALA A 212 24.32 -23.96 -33.59
C ALA A 212 25.28 -24.94 -34.31
N ASP A 213 26.51 -24.49 -34.58
CA ASP A 213 27.49 -25.19 -35.42
C ASP A 213 28.78 -25.59 -34.68
N GLU A 214 28.90 -25.33 -33.36
CA GLU A 214 30.01 -25.82 -32.55
C GLU A 214 29.48 -26.69 -31.40
N GLU A 215 29.96 -27.93 -31.36
CA GLU A 215 29.84 -28.92 -30.27
C GLU A 215 30.49 -28.45 -28.94
N ASP A 216 30.68 -27.14 -28.74
CA ASP A 216 31.17 -26.59 -27.49
C ASP A 216 29.99 -26.35 -26.55
N ASP A 217 29.67 -27.38 -25.75
CA ASP A 217 28.52 -27.49 -24.85
C ASP A 217 28.55 -26.48 -23.66
N GLY A 218 29.30 -25.39 -23.83
CA GLY A 218 29.40 -24.29 -22.90
C GLY A 218 29.96 -24.66 -21.52
N GLY A 219 30.53 -25.85 -21.35
CA GLY A 219 31.13 -26.37 -20.12
C GLY A 219 30.15 -27.01 -19.14
N ALA A 220 30.61 -28.05 -18.43
CA ALA A 220 29.84 -28.80 -17.42
C ALA A 220 29.23 -27.91 -16.32
N ASP A 221 29.89 -26.79 -15.96
CA ASP A 221 29.38 -25.79 -15.03
C ASP A 221 28.11 -25.10 -15.55
N ALA A 222 28.03 -24.78 -16.83
CA ALA A 222 26.87 -24.12 -17.41
C ALA A 222 25.64 -25.04 -17.42
N VAL A 223 25.82 -26.33 -17.70
CA VAL A 223 24.76 -27.34 -17.66
C VAL A 223 24.21 -27.48 -16.24
N LEU A 224 25.08 -27.64 -15.24
CA LEU A 224 24.69 -27.73 -13.82
C LEU A 224 23.93 -26.46 -13.37
N LEU A 225 24.41 -25.27 -13.75
CA LEU A 225 23.76 -24.01 -13.39
C LEU A 225 22.41 -23.82 -14.10
N ARG A 226 22.25 -24.30 -15.34
CA ARG A 226 20.96 -24.32 -16.04
C ARG A 226 19.95 -25.20 -15.30
N GLU A 227 20.36 -26.39 -14.88
CA GLU A 227 19.51 -27.30 -14.13
C GLU A 227 19.09 -26.70 -12.78
N LEU A 228 20.04 -26.13 -12.03
CA LEU A 228 19.77 -25.43 -10.77
C LEU A 228 18.81 -24.23 -10.97
N ALA A 229 19.02 -23.43 -12.01
CA ALA A 229 18.16 -22.27 -12.30
C ALA A 229 16.74 -22.69 -12.70
N ALA A 230 16.59 -23.68 -13.57
CA ALA A 230 15.28 -24.21 -13.99
C ALA A 230 14.51 -24.77 -12.79
N THR A 231 15.19 -25.55 -11.95
CA THR A 231 14.60 -26.17 -10.76
C THR A 231 14.21 -25.11 -9.73
N MET A 232 15.08 -24.14 -9.47
CA MET A 232 14.80 -23.04 -8.56
C MET A 232 13.62 -22.17 -9.05
N ALA A 233 13.61 -21.82 -10.32
CA ALA A 233 12.51 -21.04 -10.91
C ALA A 233 11.19 -21.81 -10.84
N PHE A 234 11.19 -23.11 -11.13
CA PHE A 234 10.01 -23.96 -11.00
C PHE A 234 9.45 -23.95 -9.56
N GLN A 235 10.29 -24.20 -8.55
CA GLN A 235 9.88 -24.16 -7.14
C GLN A 235 9.31 -22.80 -6.75
N LEU A 236 9.97 -21.72 -7.16
CA LEU A 236 9.49 -20.35 -6.92
C LEU A 236 8.15 -20.07 -7.62
N ARG A 237 7.89 -20.59 -8.83
CA ARG A 237 6.61 -20.40 -9.54
C ARG A 237 5.49 -21.22 -8.91
N MET A 238 5.77 -22.46 -8.51
CA MET A 238 4.81 -23.35 -7.87
C MET A 238 4.27 -22.77 -6.56
N LEU A 239 5.15 -22.16 -5.77
CA LEU A 239 4.72 -21.47 -4.56
C LEU A 239 3.74 -20.32 -4.90
N ARG A 240 3.84 -19.67 -6.07
CA ARG A 240 3.18 -18.38 -6.37
C ARG A 240 1.66 -18.48 -6.48
N ARG A 241 1.17 -19.61 -6.97
CA ARG A 241 -0.20 -19.78 -7.45
C ARG A 241 -1.30 -19.61 -6.39
N ARG A 242 -0.99 -19.71 -5.10
CA ARG A 242 -2.02 -19.78 -4.05
C ARG A 242 -2.58 -18.39 -3.69
N GLY A 243 -3.82 -18.07 -4.05
CA GLY A 243 -4.58 -16.98 -3.42
C GLY A 243 -4.72 -15.65 -4.19
N VAL A 244 -4.08 -15.47 -5.35
CA VAL A 244 -4.26 -14.25 -6.17
C VAL A 244 -5.70 -14.11 -6.66
N ILE A 245 -6.29 -15.19 -7.19
CA ILE A 245 -7.65 -15.18 -7.74
C ILE A 245 -8.71 -14.83 -6.68
N PRO A 246 -8.76 -15.50 -5.50
CA PRO A 246 -9.68 -15.10 -4.43
C PRO A 246 -9.53 -13.63 -4.01
N THR A 247 -8.31 -13.09 -3.99
CA THR A 247 -8.11 -11.68 -3.60
C THR A 247 -8.56 -10.71 -4.68
N LEU A 248 -8.34 -11.02 -5.97
CA LEU A 248 -8.91 -10.23 -7.08
C LEU A 248 -10.45 -10.25 -7.04
N GLY A 249 -11.07 -11.38 -6.70
CA GLY A 249 -12.51 -11.48 -6.48
C GLY A 249 -13.00 -10.58 -5.34
N SER A 250 -12.38 -10.67 -4.16
CA SER A 250 -12.71 -9.81 -3.00
C SER A 250 -12.59 -8.32 -3.31
N LEU A 251 -11.60 -7.96 -4.12
CA LEU A 251 -11.36 -6.58 -4.52
C LEU A 251 -12.37 -6.09 -5.56
N ALA A 252 -12.77 -6.93 -6.51
CA ALA A 252 -13.87 -6.61 -7.43
C ALA A 252 -15.16 -6.35 -6.63
N THR A 253 -15.43 -7.13 -5.59
CA THR A 253 -16.54 -6.87 -4.66
C THR A 253 -16.40 -5.53 -3.95
N PHE A 254 -15.20 -5.14 -3.51
CA PHE A 254 -14.95 -3.81 -2.94
C PHE A 254 -15.29 -2.69 -3.94
N LEU A 255 -14.81 -2.79 -5.19
CA LEU A 255 -15.08 -1.78 -6.22
C LEU A 255 -16.57 -1.66 -6.53
N ILE A 256 -17.28 -2.80 -6.58
CA ILE A 256 -18.74 -2.82 -6.76
C ILE A 256 -19.43 -2.14 -5.57
N ALA A 257 -19.04 -2.47 -4.34
CA ALA A 257 -19.59 -1.84 -3.13
C ALA A 257 -19.34 -0.32 -3.11
N PHE A 258 -18.15 0.12 -3.53
CA PHE A 258 -17.82 1.54 -3.67
C PHE A 258 -18.75 2.23 -4.68
N VAL A 259 -18.96 1.64 -5.87
CA VAL A 259 -19.89 2.18 -6.88
C VAL A 259 -21.32 2.30 -6.33
N PHE A 260 -21.83 1.26 -5.64
CA PHE A 260 -23.14 1.34 -5.00
C PHE A 260 -23.21 2.44 -3.94
N SER A 261 -22.16 2.59 -3.14
CA SER A 261 -22.08 3.62 -2.09
C SER A 261 -22.09 5.03 -2.68
N VAL A 262 -21.41 5.22 -3.82
CA VAL A 262 -21.46 6.47 -4.58
C VAL A 262 -22.91 6.73 -5.03
N VAL A 263 -23.56 5.77 -5.70
CA VAL A 263 -24.94 5.95 -6.19
C VAL A 263 -25.89 6.31 -5.06
N LEU A 264 -25.83 5.60 -3.93
CA LEU A 264 -26.67 5.88 -2.76
C LEU A 264 -26.38 7.27 -2.15
N ALA A 265 -25.12 7.70 -2.12
CA ALA A 265 -24.76 9.03 -1.63
C ALA A 265 -25.28 10.18 -2.53
N PHE A 266 -25.48 9.91 -3.83
CA PHE A 266 -26.07 10.88 -4.76
C PHE A 266 -27.60 10.91 -4.73
N ASP A 267 -28.26 9.87 -4.21
CA ASP A 267 -29.72 9.84 -4.06
C ASP A 267 -30.16 10.81 -2.94
N ASP A 268 -29.48 10.75 -1.80
CA ASP A 268 -29.67 11.62 -0.63
C ASP A 268 -28.66 12.79 -0.59
N LEU A 269 -28.55 13.51 -1.72
CA LEU A 269 -27.65 14.65 -1.91
C LEU A 269 -27.89 15.76 -0.88
N GLY A 270 -26.88 16.08 -0.09
CA GLY A 270 -26.88 17.21 0.85
C GLY A 270 -27.18 16.82 2.30
N ASP A 271 -27.59 15.57 2.59
CA ASP A 271 -27.66 15.14 3.97
C ASP A 271 -26.25 15.03 4.54
N ARG A 272 -26.06 15.54 5.75
CA ARG A 272 -24.78 15.52 6.43
C ARG A 272 -24.32 14.08 6.59
N THR A 273 -25.21 13.14 6.92
CA THR A 273 -24.82 11.74 7.14
C THR A 273 -24.24 11.08 5.88
N THR A 274 -24.81 11.37 4.70
CA THR A 274 -24.41 10.78 3.41
C THR A 274 -23.14 11.39 2.86
N ALA A 275 -22.98 12.72 2.97
CA ALA A 275 -21.74 13.45 2.67
C ALA A 275 -20.54 12.81 3.38
N HIS A 276 -20.76 12.50 4.65
CA HIS A 276 -19.72 12.02 5.54
C HIS A 276 -19.37 10.56 5.27
N SER A 277 -20.37 9.75 4.96
CA SER A 277 -20.18 8.37 4.50
C SER A 277 -19.31 8.34 3.23
N LEU A 278 -19.68 9.11 2.21
CA LEU A 278 -18.93 9.21 0.96
C LEU A 278 -17.50 9.74 1.19
N GLY A 279 -17.33 10.75 2.04
CA GLY A 279 -16.02 11.31 2.38
C GLY A 279 -15.06 10.29 3.01
N ILE A 280 -15.54 9.37 3.84
CA ILE A 280 -14.72 8.26 4.37
C ILE A 280 -14.33 7.29 3.24
N GLY A 281 -15.26 7.00 2.34
CA GLY A 281 -14.97 6.14 1.19
C GLY A 281 -13.82 6.65 0.34
N LEU A 282 -13.84 7.95 0.03
CA LEU A 282 -12.75 8.61 -0.69
C LEU A 282 -11.47 8.68 0.15
N LEU A 283 -11.57 8.95 1.45
CA LEU A 283 -10.41 8.95 2.35
C LEU A 283 -9.64 7.63 2.31
N PHE A 284 -10.34 6.49 2.20
CA PHE A 284 -9.76 5.16 2.09
C PHE A 284 -9.70 4.61 0.65
N GLY A 285 -9.96 5.43 -0.36
CA GLY A 285 -9.93 5.04 -1.78
C GLY A 285 -8.57 4.52 -2.24
N TRP A 286 -7.49 4.88 -1.52
CA TRP A 286 -6.14 4.37 -1.76
C TRP A 286 -5.92 2.92 -1.30
N LEU A 287 -6.78 2.38 -0.42
CA LEU A 287 -6.57 1.05 0.16
C LEU A 287 -6.62 -0.07 -0.89
N PRO A 288 -7.61 -0.11 -1.81
CA PRO A 288 -7.59 -0.99 -2.97
C PRO A 288 -6.30 -0.92 -3.78
N LEU A 289 -5.78 0.29 -4.02
CA LEU A 289 -4.53 0.50 -4.79
C LEU A 289 -3.36 -0.24 -4.15
N LEU A 290 -3.22 -0.07 -2.83
CA LEU A 290 -2.16 -0.69 -2.06
C LEU A 290 -2.29 -2.22 -2.07
N ILE A 291 -3.52 -2.72 -1.93
CA ILE A 291 -3.80 -4.16 -1.89
C ILE A 291 -3.48 -4.81 -3.24
N ILE A 292 -3.98 -4.25 -4.34
CA ILE A 292 -3.67 -4.71 -5.70
C ILE A 292 -2.17 -4.75 -5.93
N SER A 293 -1.49 -3.65 -5.65
CA SER A 293 -0.06 -3.52 -5.88
C SER A 293 0.72 -4.49 -5.00
N SER A 294 0.29 -4.70 -3.76
CA SER A 294 0.89 -5.68 -2.84
C SER A 294 0.64 -7.13 -3.25
N ILE A 295 -0.49 -7.45 -3.90
CA ILE A 295 -0.81 -8.77 -4.44
C ILE A 295 -0.01 -9.04 -5.71
N ILE A 296 0.14 -8.05 -6.57
CA ILE A 296 0.94 -8.20 -7.79
C ILE A 296 2.42 -8.33 -7.44
N ASP A 297 2.90 -7.55 -6.47
CA ASP A 297 4.22 -7.72 -5.86
C ASP A 297 4.31 -9.01 -5.00
N ARG A 298 3.19 -9.69 -4.73
CA ARG A 298 3.16 -10.98 -4.03
C ARG A 298 3.71 -12.06 -4.96
N ASN A 299 5.03 -12.21 -4.95
CA ASN A 299 5.68 -13.48 -5.19
C ASN A 299 5.46 -14.38 -3.95
N PRO A 300 5.33 -15.69 -4.15
CA PRO A 300 4.48 -16.62 -3.42
C PRO A 300 3.95 -16.41 -2.00
N VAL A 301 2.73 -16.87 -1.79
CA VAL A 301 1.90 -16.73 -0.59
C VAL A 301 2.38 -17.61 0.56
N SER A 302 3.06 -16.95 1.51
CA SER A 302 3.04 -17.15 2.96
C SER A 302 2.71 -18.57 3.49
N ALA A 303 3.75 -19.38 3.62
CA ALA A 303 3.95 -20.17 4.84
C ALA A 303 5.45 -20.24 5.17
N ASP A 304 6.28 -20.32 4.13
CA ASP A 304 7.72 -20.52 4.26
C ASP A 304 8.54 -19.36 3.66
N ARG A 305 8.36 -18.15 4.19
CA ARG A 305 9.29 -17.04 3.86
C ARG A 305 10.70 -17.37 4.34
N SER A 306 10.80 -18.09 5.46
CA SER A 306 12.03 -18.72 5.94
C SER A 306 12.50 -19.77 4.94
N ALA A 307 11.65 -20.71 4.50
CA ALA A 307 12.10 -21.70 3.53
C ALA A 307 12.41 -21.12 2.14
N ARG A 308 11.84 -19.98 1.71
CA ARG A 308 12.28 -19.31 0.47
C ARG A 308 13.65 -18.68 0.64
N ARG A 309 13.85 -17.93 1.73
CA ARG A 309 15.15 -17.35 2.07
C ARG A 309 16.20 -18.45 2.14
N GLU A 310 15.86 -19.54 2.80
CA GLU A 310 16.66 -20.73 2.95
C GLU A 310 16.94 -21.37 1.59
N LEU A 311 15.91 -21.68 0.80
CA LEU A 311 16.02 -22.23 -0.56
C LEU A 311 16.91 -21.38 -1.47
N MET A 312 16.76 -20.05 -1.43
CA MET A 312 17.62 -19.13 -2.17
C MET A 312 19.06 -19.11 -1.65
N SER A 313 19.25 -19.20 -0.34
CA SER A 313 20.59 -19.26 0.26
C SER A 313 21.28 -20.59 -0.05
N ARG A 314 20.53 -21.70 -0.07
CA ARG A 314 20.99 -23.04 -0.50
C ARG A 314 21.32 -23.07 -1.99
N TRP A 315 20.49 -22.45 -2.83
CA TRP A 315 20.78 -22.28 -4.25
C TRP A 315 22.08 -21.49 -4.45
N LEU A 316 22.25 -20.35 -3.75
CA LEU A 316 23.50 -19.57 -3.80
C LEU A 316 24.70 -20.36 -3.28
N TYR A 317 24.53 -21.22 -2.28
CA TYR A 317 25.57 -22.11 -1.77
C TYR A 317 26.06 -23.06 -2.87
N ASN A 318 25.13 -23.72 -3.58
CA ASN A 318 25.47 -24.62 -4.68
C ASN A 318 26.13 -23.89 -5.86
N VAL A 319 25.64 -22.69 -6.20
CA VAL A 319 26.28 -21.84 -7.22
C VAL A 319 27.70 -21.47 -6.81
N ASN A 320 27.93 -21.10 -5.55
CA ASN A 320 29.27 -20.82 -5.03
C ASN A 320 30.16 -22.07 -5.09
N ALA A 321 29.64 -23.25 -4.76
CA ALA A 321 30.38 -24.50 -4.84
C ALA A 321 30.82 -24.84 -6.27
N ILE A 322 29.94 -24.64 -7.27
CA ILE A 322 30.29 -24.82 -8.69
C ILE A 322 31.35 -23.80 -9.12
N MET A 323 31.22 -22.54 -8.70
CA MET A 323 32.18 -21.48 -9.00
C MET A 323 33.57 -21.79 -8.42
N ASP A 324 33.63 -22.23 -7.16
CA ASP A 324 34.88 -22.60 -6.48
C ASP A 324 35.50 -23.87 -7.10
N TRP A 325 34.69 -24.85 -7.50
CA TRP A 325 35.14 -26.03 -8.25
C TRP A 325 35.76 -25.65 -9.59
N ARG A 326 35.12 -24.75 -10.36
CA ARG A 326 35.63 -24.28 -11.65
C ARG A 326 36.91 -23.45 -11.52
N ALA A 327 37.09 -22.75 -10.40
CA ALA A 327 38.29 -21.99 -10.11
C ALA A 327 39.47 -22.86 -9.61
N SER A 328 39.25 -24.17 -9.40
CA SER A 328 40.30 -25.12 -9.03
C SER A 328 41.39 -25.21 -10.12
N PRO A 329 42.68 -25.25 -9.75
CA PRO A 329 43.79 -25.25 -10.72
C PRO A 329 43.91 -26.52 -11.58
N ASP A 330 43.11 -27.56 -11.32
CA ASP A 330 43.19 -28.84 -12.05
C ASP A 330 42.13 -28.89 -13.19
N PRO A 331 42.56 -28.89 -14.48
CA PRO A 331 41.66 -28.73 -15.62
C PRO A 331 40.70 -29.91 -15.88
N ASN A 332 40.89 -31.06 -15.22
CA ASN A 332 40.06 -32.27 -15.35
C ASN A 332 39.32 -32.64 -14.05
N THR A 333 39.01 -31.64 -13.21
CA THR A 333 38.32 -31.88 -11.94
C THR A 333 36.97 -32.56 -12.19
N ASP A 334 36.78 -33.80 -11.73
CA ASP A 334 35.52 -34.54 -11.81
C ASP A 334 34.37 -33.72 -11.13
N PRO A 335 33.21 -33.52 -11.79
CA PRO A 335 32.03 -32.90 -11.17
C PRO A 335 31.58 -33.55 -9.85
N SER A 336 31.97 -34.79 -9.58
CA SER A 336 31.70 -35.47 -8.30
C SER A 336 32.36 -34.78 -7.09
N LEU A 337 33.40 -33.96 -7.32
CA LEU A 337 34.13 -33.22 -6.27
C LEU A 337 33.42 -31.94 -5.81
N ILE A 338 32.31 -31.56 -6.46
CA ILE A 338 31.53 -30.39 -6.06
C ILE A 338 30.94 -30.62 -4.66
N ARG A 339 31.22 -29.68 -3.76
CA ARG A 339 30.71 -29.70 -2.38
C ARG A 339 29.28 -29.17 -2.33
N TRP A 340 28.34 -30.00 -2.77
CA TRP A 340 26.91 -29.69 -2.72
C TRP A 340 26.42 -29.40 -1.30
N TRP A 341 25.37 -28.58 -1.21
CA TRP A 341 24.69 -28.33 0.06
C TRP A 341 24.11 -29.63 0.61
N LYS A 342 24.31 -29.87 1.91
CA LYS A 342 23.77 -31.01 2.65
C LYS A 342 23.04 -30.51 3.90
N PRO A 343 22.07 -31.28 4.45
CA PRO A 343 21.41 -30.92 5.70
C PRO A 343 22.37 -30.67 6.88
N SER A 344 23.54 -31.33 6.88
CA SER A 344 24.61 -31.10 7.86
C SER A 344 25.25 -29.71 7.76
N SER A 345 25.13 -29.04 6.62
CA SER A 345 25.65 -27.70 6.35
C SER A 345 24.63 -26.59 6.66
N ALA A 346 23.42 -26.96 7.11
CA ALA A 346 22.36 -26.01 7.42
C ALA A 346 22.82 -24.99 8.48
N GLY A 347 22.67 -23.70 8.19
CA GLY A 347 23.07 -22.62 9.08
C GLY A 347 24.55 -22.21 8.99
N GLN A 348 25.35 -22.92 8.19
CA GLN A 348 26.74 -22.53 7.85
C GLN A 348 26.82 -21.76 6.53
N GLU A 349 25.68 -21.38 5.92
CA GLU A 349 25.71 -20.64 4.66
C GLU A 349 26.35 -19.26 4.86
N THR A 350 27.43 -19.00 4.13
CA THR A 350 28.12 -17.71 4.17
C THR A 350 27.27 -16.60 3.51
N LEU A 351 26.51 -16.96 2.47
CA LEU A 351 25.73 -16.04 1.64
C LEU A 351 24.24 -16.05 2.03
N GLN A 352 23.92 -15.68 3.27
CA GLN A 352 22.53 -15.55 3.69
C GLN A 352 21.91 -14.23 3.22
N LEU A 353 20.77 -14.34 2.53
CA LEU A 353 19.89 -13.20 2.29
C LEU A 353 19.37 -12.63 3.62
N GLY A 354 19.03 -11.35 3.66
CA GLY A 354 18.46 -10.71 4.83
C GLY A 354 16.94 -10.96 4.95
N HIS A 355 16.24 -10.05 5.63
CA HIS A 355 14.79 -10.19 5.79
C HIS A 355 14.04 -9.83 4.52
N PHE A 356 12.84 -10.41 4.36
CA PHE A 356 11.91 -10.02 3.30
C PHE A 356 11.45 -8.57 3.49
N VAL A 357 11.56 -7.77 2.43
CA VAL A 357 11.20 -6.35 2.39
C VAL A 357 10.17 -6.00 1.33
N GLY A 358 9.85 -6.95 0.42
CA GLY A 358 8.81 -6.77 -0.58
C GLY A 358 7.46 -6.39 0.05
N GLN A 359 6.52 -5.96 -0.79
CA GLN A 359 5.17 -5.57 -0.41
C GLN A 359 5.12 -4.32 0.49
N GLY A 360 6.12 -3.43 0.36
CA GLY A 360 6.18 -2.19 1.14
C GLY A 360 6.36 -2.40 2.64
N ARG A 361 6.83 -3.58 3.08
CA ARG A 361 6.91 -3.94 4.50
C ARG A 361 8.00 -3.20 5.25
N LYS A 362 9.06 -2.79 4.57
CA LYS A 362 10.09 -1.91 5.13
C LYS A 362 10.27 -0.70 4.24
N MET A 363 10.55 0.43 4.89
CA MET A 363 10.89 1.68 4.23
C MET A 363 12.37 1.65 3.79
N LYS A 364 12.68 0.81 2.79
CA LYS A 364 14.03 0.67 2.22
C LYS A 364 14.00 0.41 0.73
N TYR A 365 14.99 0.95 0.03
CA TYR A 365 15.26 0.68 -1.38
C TYR A 365 16.22 -0.53 -1.52
N CYS A 366 15.80 -1.62 -2.17
CA CYS A 366 16.67 -2.78 -2.44
C CYS A 366 17.36 -2.75 -3.80
N GLY A 367 16.75 -2.17 -4.84
CA GLY A 367 17.40 -1.80 -6.10
C GLY A 367 18.08 -2.90 -6.93
N LEU A 368 18.15 -4.15 -6.45
CA LEU A 368 18.98 -5.22 -6.98
C LEU A 368 18.71 -5.48 -8.46
N VAL A 369 17.46 -5.69 -8.85
CA VAL A 369 17.12 -5.94 -10.28
C VAL A 369 17.56 -4.78 -11.16
N SER A 370 17.38 -3.53 -10.70
CA SER A 370 17.77 -2.35 -11.47
C SER A 370 19.28 -2.26 -11.63
N ALA A 371 20.03 -2.58 -10.56
CA ALA A 371 21.48 -2.58 -10.58
C ALA A 371 22.03 -3.70 -11.46
N VAL A 372 21.44 -4.90 -11.41
CA VAL A 372 21.82 -6.03 -12.26
C VAL A 372 21.54 -5.71 -13.73
N ILE A 373 20.30 -5.36 -14.08
CA ILE A 373 19.92 -5.12 -15.47
C ILE A 373 20.79 -4.05 -16.13
N HIS A 374 21.04 -2.92 -15.46
CA HIS A 374 21.87 -1.85 -16.03
C HIS A 374 23.38 -2.10 -15.89
N GLY A 375 23.81 -2.82 -14.85
CA GLY A 375 25.22 -3.18 -14.67
C GLY A 375 25.71 -4.20 -15.69
N THR A 376 24.80 -5.04 -16.20
CA THR A 376 25.10 -6.10 -17.16
C THR A 376 24.61 -5.82 -18.58
N GLU A 377 24.08 -4.63 -18.87
CA GLU A 377 23.48 -4.30 -20.17
C GLU A 377 24.49 -4.26 -21.31
N GLU A 378 25.67 -3.70 -21.05
CA GLU A 378 26.76 -3.51 -22.02
C GLU A 378 27.92 -4.49 -21.80
N HIS A 379 27.77 -5.43 -20.86
CA HIS A 379 28.84 -6.36 -20.49
C HIS A 379 28.66 -7.69 -21.21
N HIS A 380 29.69 -8.10 -21.95
CA HIS A 380 29.72 -9.41 -22.58
C HIS A 380 30.33 -10.42 -21.60
N PHE A 381 29.57 -11.47 -21.28
CA PHE A 381 30.02 -12.54 -20.39
C PHE A 381 30.64 -13.66 -21.21
N ASP A 382 31.96 -13.79 -21.13
CA ASP A 382 32.72 -14.92 -21.66
C ASP A 382 32.71 -16.11 -20.69
N SER A 383 33.42 -17.20 -21.01
CA SER A 383 33.56 -18.37 -20.14
C SER A 383 34.54 -18.17 -18.99
N ALA A 384 35.25 -17.04 -18.92
CA ALA A 384 36.25 -16.78 -17.90
C ALA A 384 35.61 -16.24 -16.61
N ALA A 385 36.02 -16.78 -15.45
CA ALA A 385 35.52 -16.34 -14.14
C ALA A 385 35.71 -14.82 -13.90
N LYS A 386 36.74 -14.23 -14.52
CA LYS A 386 37.05 -12.80 -14.44
C LYS A 386 35.93 -11.93 -15.00
N SER A 387 35.28 -12.32 -16.10
CA SER A 387 34.22 -11.49 -16.71
C SER A 387 32.99 -11.39 -15.81
N PHE A 388 32.66 -12.45 -15.06
CA PHE A 388 31.57 -12.43 -14.08
C PHE A 388 31.90 -11.56 -12.86
N ALA A 389 33.14 -11.61 -12.38
CA ALA A 389 33.60 -10.76 -11.28
C ALA A 389 33.58 -9.26 -11.67
N GLU A 390 34.02 -8.93 -12.88
CA GLU A 390 33.92 -7.57 -13.43
C GLU A 390 32.47 -7.10 -13.56
N GLY A 391 31.59 -7.96 -14.08
CA GLY A 391 30.15 -7.70 -14.14
C GLY A 391 29.55 -7.44 -12.75
N ALA A 392 29.90 -8.25 -11.75
CA ALA A 392 29.47 -8.04 -10.37
C ALA A 392 30.00 -6.74 -9.76
N GLY A 393 31.22 -6.33 -10.09
CA GLY A 393 31.77 -5.02 -9.74
C GLY A 393 30.91 -3.87 -10.26
N ARG A 394 30.55 -3.90 -11.55
CA ARG A 394 29.65 -2.88 -12.15
C ARG A 394 28.28 -2.86 -11.46
N VAL A 395 27.72 -4.02 -11.14
CA VAL A 395 26.44 -4.12 -10.40
C VAL A 395 26.57 -3.54 -8.98
N PHE A 396 27.68 -3.79 -8.29
CA PHE A 396 27.95 -3.21 -6.98
C PHE A 396 28.01 -1.68 -7.04
N ASP A 397 28.73 -1.12 -8.01
CA ASP A 397 28.85 0.32 -8.19
C ASP A 397 27.48 0.96 -8.50
N ARG A 398 26.67 0.31 -9.35
CA ARG A 398 25.29 0.73 -9.62
C ARG A 398 24.41 0.66 -8.38
N LEU A 399 24.58 -0.37 -7.55
CA LEU A 399 23.82 -0.51 -6.32
C LEU A 399 24.18 0.57 -5.29
N GLU A 400 25.42 1.04 -5.25
CA GLU A 400 25.84 2.17 -4.40
C GLU A 400 25.49 3.54 -5.00
N SER A 401 25.38 3.65 -6.34
CA SER A 401 24.99 4.87 -7.06
C SER A 401 23.59 5.40 -6.69
N PRO A 402 23.27 6.68 -6.95
CA PRO A 402 21.95 7.25 -6.66
C PRO A 402 20.78 6.43 -7.24
N ARG A 403 19.61 6.56 -6.64
CA ARG A 403 18.42 5.83 -7.11
C ARG A 403 18.12 6.20 -8.57
N PRO A 404 17.64 5.25 -9.39
CA PRO A 404 17.30 5.54 -10.77
C PRO A 404 16.15 6.57 -10.84
N ARG A 405 16.14 7.42 -11.87
CA ARG A 405 15.09 8.44 -12.09
C ARG A 405 13.68 7.84 -12.06
N SER A 406 13.54 6.62 -12.58
CA SER A 406 12.28 5.86 -12.55
C SER A 406 11.72 5.64 -11.15
N TRP A 407 12.59 5.47 -10.14
CA TRP A 407 12.16 5.34 -8.75
C TRP A 407 11.57 6.64 -8.23
N HIS A 408 12.21 7.79 -8.51
CA HIS A 408 11.70 9.10 -8.08
C HIS A 408 10.35 9.43 -8.73
N VAL A 409 10.19 9.13 -10.03
CA VAL A 409 8.89 9.29 -10.72
C VAL A 409 7.82 8.42 -10.05
N ILE A 410 8.11 7.16 -9.75
CA ILE A 410 7.17 6.26 -9.08
C ILE A 410 6.85 6.76 -7.66
N ALA A 411 7.82 7.32 -6.95
CA ALA A 411 7.61 7.87 -5.62
C ALA A 411 6.65 9.07 -5.65
N VAL A 412 6.81 10.00 -6.60
CA VAL A 412 5.90 11.13 -6.79
C VAL A 412 4.52 10.66 -7.23
N VAL A 413 4.42 9.73 -8.18
CA VAL A 413 3.12 9.17 -8.60
C VAL A 413 2.41 8.48 -7.44
N SER A 414 3.13 7.73 -6.61
CA SER A 414 2.55 7.04 -5.46
C SER A 414 2.03 8.00 -4.40
N GLU A 415 2.74 9.11 -4.16
CA GLU A 415 2.28 10.20 -3.30
C GLU A 415 1.02 10.85 -3.87
N LEU A 416 1.02 11.22 -5.16
CA LEU A 416 -0.13 11.83 -5.82
C LEU A 416 -1.36 10.92 -5.79
N LEU A 417 -1.20 9.61 -6.02
CA LEU A 417 -2.31 8.66 -5.97
C LEU A 417 -2.97 8.63 -4.58
N VAL A 418 -2.18 8.61 -3.50
CA VAL A 418 -2.71 8.55 -2.14
C VAL A 418 -3.28 9.89 -1.70
N VAL A 419 -2.52 10.97 -1.88
CA VAL A 419 -2.92 12.31 -1.46
C VAL A 419 -4.14 12.77 -2.24
N CYS A 420 -4.24 12.45 -3.54
CA CYS A 420 -5.44 12.77 -4.32
C CYS A 420 -6.71 12.18 -3.67
N GLU A 421 -6.70 10.90 -3.31
CA GLU A 421 -7.84 10.24 -2.65
C GLU A 421 -8.22 10.91 -1.33
N ILE A 422 -7.23 11.15 -0.46
CA ILE A 422 -7.44 11.85 0.82
C ILE A 422 -7.99 13.26 0.57
N MET A 423 -7.47 13.96 -0.44
CA MET A 423 -7.87 15.32 -0.79
C MET A 423 -9.25 15.38 -1.46
N MET A 424 -9.71 14.31 -2.12
CA MET A 424 -11.10 14.23 -2.60
C MET A 424 -12.07 14.08 -1.42
N GLY A 425 -11.72 13.26 -0.43
CA GLY A 425 -12.43 13.21 0.85
C GLY A 425 -12.44 14.57 1.57
N PHE A 426 -11.29 15.27 1.59
CA PHE A 426 -11.17 16.63 2.12
C PHE A 426 -12.09 17.60 1.37
N THR A 427 -12.12 17.53 0.04
CA THR A 427 -12.92 18.44 -0.80
C THR A 427 -14.40 18.28 -0.48
N ILE A 428 -14.90 17.05 -0.33
CA ILE A 428 -16.27 16.82 0.13
C ILE A 428 -16.47 17.39 1.53
N ALA A 429 -15.60 17.08 2.49
CA ALA A 429 -15.74 17.55 3.87
C ALA A 429 -15.66 19.09 3.99
N PHE A 430 -14.88 19.75 3.13
CA PHE A 430 -14.69 21.20 3.10
C PHE A 430 -15.82 21.91 2.38
N ALA A 431 -16.37 21.32 1.31
CA ALA A 431 -17.46 21.88 0.50
C ALA A 431 -18.86 21.47 0.99
N THR A 432 -18.96 20.55 1.96
CA THR A 432 -20.23 20.24 2.64
C THR A 432 -20.62 21.46 3.51
N PRO A 433 -21.90 21.85 3.54
CA PRO A 433 -22.36 23.07 4.22
C PRO A 433 -21.94 23.19 5.68
N THR A 434 -21.77 24.45 6.12
CA THR A 434 -20.69 24.95 7.01
C THR A 434 -19.31 24.91 6.34
N VAL A 435 -19.28 25.34 5.08
CA VAL A 435 -18.11 25.36 4.18
C VAL A 435 -16.85 25.85 4.89
N GLY A 436 -15.84 24.99 4.96
CA GLY A 436 -14.57 25.38 5.56
C GLY A 436 -13.75 24.30 6.24
N LEU A 437 -12.75 24.78 6.99
CA LEU A 437 -11.90 23.97 7.84
C LEU A 437 -12.63 23.67 9.16
N GLY A 438 -13.47 22.64 9.15
CA GLY A 438 -14.07 22.06 10.35
C GLY A 438 -13.21 20.92 10.91
N CYS A 439 -13.70 20.24 11.95
CA CYS A 439 -12.99 19.10 12.54
C CYS A 439 -12.69 17.99 11.51
N ARG A 440 -13.63 17.76 10.58
CA ARG A 440 -13.55 16.69 9.57
C ARG A 440 -12.51 16.99 8.50
N SER A 441 -12.65 18.12 7.82
CA SER A 441 -11.73 18.57 6.77
C SER A 441 -10.33 18.77 7.34
N LEU A 442 -10.19 19.33 8.56
CA LEU A 442 -8.89 19.39 9.24
C LEU A 442 -8.29 18.00 9.48
N ALA A 443 -9.08 17.04 9.97
CA ALA A 443 -8.59 15.67 10.21
C ALA A 443 -8.12 14.99 8.91
N TYR A 444 -8.82 15.19 7.79
CA TYR A 444 -8.40 14.65 6.49
C TYR A 444 -7.12 15.31 5.99
N PHE A 445 -7.03 16.63 6.11
CA PHE A 445 -5.82 17.38 5.76
C PHE A 445 -4.60 16.95 6.60
N LEU A 446 -4.78 16.80 7.92
CA LEU A 446 -3.73 16.29 8.81
C LEU A 446 -3.35 14.85 8.49
N THR A 447 -4.31 14.02 8.08
CA THR A 447 -4.03 12.65 7.62
C THR A 447 -3.12 12.66 6.40
N ALA A 448 -3.42 13.50 5.39
CA ALA A 448 -2.54 13.67 4.24
C ALA A 448 -1.14 14.10 4.70
N LEU A 449 -1.04 15.21 5.44
CA LEU A 449 0.23 15.78 5.89
C LEU A 449 1.10 14.78 6.67
N PHE A 450 0.53 14.11 7.67
CA PHE A 450 1.28 13.18 8.52
C PHE A 450 1.67 11.90 7.78
N SER A 451 0.83 11.40 6.87
CA SER A 451 1.17 10.24 6.04
C SER A 451 2.36 10.50 5.10
N SER A 452 2.50 11.74 4.63
CA SER A 452 3.55 12.18 3.70
C SER A 452 4.93 12.33 4.34
N VAL A 453 5.03 12.41 5.68
CA VAL A 453 6.33 12.60 6.36
C VAL A 453 7.28 11.43 6.11
N ALA A 454 6.80 10.20 6.28
CA ALA A 454 7.63 9.01 6.02
C ALA A 454 8.03 8.90 4.54
N TRP A 455 7.15 9.31 3.63
CA TRP A 455 7.46 9.39 2.21
C TRP A 455 8.54 10.43 1.92
N ALA A 456 8.45 11.64 2.48
CA ALA A 456 9.43 12.70 2.28
C ALA A 456 10.82 12.28 2.78
N VAL A 457 10.88 11.63 3.95
CA VAL A 457 12.10 11.02 4.49
C VAL A 457 12.68 10.01 3.50
N GLN A 458 11.87 9.08 3.01
CA GLN A 458 12.33 8.07 2.06
C GLN A 458 12.72 8.68 0.70
N PHE A 459 12.04 9.72 0.25
CA PHE A 459 12.32 10.41 -1.00
C PHE A 459 13.72 11.04 -0.95
N HIS A 460 14.07 11.69 0.16
CA HIS A 460 15.33 12.39 0.33
C HIS A 460 16.52 11.47 0.63
N TRP A 461 16.37 10.51 1.55
CA TRP A 461 17.49 9.63 1.96
C TRP A 461 17.44 8.26 1.28
N LYS A 462 18.50 7.90 0.56
CA LYS A 462 18.69 6.54 0.03
C LYS A 462 18.85 5.49 1.14
N LYS A 463 19.75 5.79 2.09
CA LYS A 463 19.99 5.01 3.30
C LYS A 463 19.48 5.83 4.47
N THR A 464 18.26 5.56 4.90
CA THR A 464 17.59 6.35 5.95
C THR A 464 18.32 6.18 7.28
N PRO A 465 18.75 7.28 7.93
CA PRO A 465 19.39 7.20 9.23
C PRO A 465 18.39 6.72 10.29
N THR A 466 18.89 6.07 11.36
CA THR A 466 18.05 5.42 12.37
C THR A 466 17.05 6.38 13.01
N TRP A 467 17.45 7.62 13.30
CA TRP A 467 16.56 8.63 13.88
C TRP A 467 15.39 8.97 12.94
N ALA A 468 15.63 9.07 11.63
CA ALA A 468 14.59 9.39 10.65
C ALA A 468 13.61 8.23 10.49
N VAL A 469 14.08 6.98 10.61
CA VAL A 469 13.20 5.81 10.67
C VAL A 469 12.27 5.87 11.90
N VAL A 470 12.80 6.27 13.06
CA VAL A 470 11.97 6.44 14.28
C VAL A 470 10.92 7.53 14.05
N VAL A 471 11.32 8.69 13.52
CA VAL A 471 10.39 9.78 13.17
C VAL A 471 9.29 9.28 12.22
N SER A 472 9.65 8.56 11.15
CA SER A 472 8.68 7.98 10.23
C SER A 472 7.68 7.05 10.93
N HIS A 473 8.13 6.20 11.85
CA HIS A 473 7.21 5.34 12.61
C HIS A 473 6.31 6.10 13.58
N CYS A 474 6.79 7.18 14.21
CA CYS A 474 5.98 8.05 15.05
C CYS A 474 4.84 8.71 14.27
N PHE A 475 5.15 9.28 13.09
CA PHE A 475 4.14 9.88 12.23
C PHE A 475 3.18 8.83 11.67
N ASN A 476 3.68 7.67 11.24
CA ASN A 476 2.83 6.55 10.82
C ASN A 476 1.84 6.13 11.93
N GLY A 477 2.32 6.02 13.17
CA GLY A 477 1.46 5.72 14.33
C GLY A 477 0.42 6.80 14.57
N THR A 478 0.80 8.08 14.40
CA THR A 478 -0.12 9.23 14.53
C THR A 478 -1.19 9.21 13.45
N THR A 479 -0.82 8.96 12.19
CA THR A 479 -1.77 8.80 11.07
C THR A 479 -2.76 7.68 11.33
N ILE A 480 -2.29 6.52 11.80
CA ILE A 480 -3.16 5.38 12.13
C ILE A 480 -4.14 5.74 13.25
N PHE A 481 -3.63 6.36 14.33
CA PHE A 481 -4.47 6.81 15.42
C PHE A 481 -5.53 7.80 14.94
N LEU A 482 -5.15 8.75 14.09
CA LEU A 482 -6.07 9.73 13.50
C LEU A 482 -7.12 9.05 12.62
N SER A 483 -6.74 8.08 11.78
CA SER A 483 -7.70 7.31 10.96
C SER A 483 -8.69 6.52 11.82
N VAL A 484 -8.23 5.90 12.91
CA VAL A 484 -9.10 5.19 13.86
C VAL A 484 -10.04 6.17 14.57
N ALA A 485 -9.53 7.33 14.99
CA ALA A 485 -10.34 8.37 15.62
C ALA A 485 -11.40 8.91 14.66
N ILE A 486 -11.05 9.17 13.39
CA ILE A 486 -11.99 9.58 12.33
C ILE A 486 -13.12 8.55 12.20
N ILE A 487 -12.78 7.26 12.06
CA ILE A 487 -13.78 6.18 11.96
C ILE A 487 -14.66 6.16 13.21
N GLY A 488 -14.07 6.19 14.40
CA GLY A 488 -14.80 6.15 15.67
C GLY A 488 -15.76 7.33 15.83
N PHE A 489 -15.30 8.55 15.55
CA PHE A 489 -16.14 9.74 15.60
C PHE A 489 -17.22 9.76 14.52
N GLN A 490 -16.94 9.22 13.34
CA GLN A 490 -17.95 9.12 12.29
C GLN A 490 -19.03 8.10 12.63
N LEU A 491 -18.66 6.95 13.23
CA LEU A 491 -19.61 5.95 13.67
C LEU A 491 -20.51 6.49 14.79
N THR A 492 -19.93 7.17 15.78
CA THR A 492 -20.68 7.67 16.94
C THR A 492 -21.43 8.97 16.68
N GLY A 493 -21.04 9.75 15.68
CA GLY A 493 -21.51 11.13 15.51
C GLY A 493 -20.76 12.14 16.39
N GLY A 494 -19.60 11.77 16.95
CA GLY A 494 -18.84 12.62 17.87
C GLY A 494 -18.42 14.00 17.33
N MET A 495 -18.38 14.15 16.00
CA MET A 495 -18.13 15.43 15.31
C MET A 495 -19.40 16.27 15.09
N ASN A 496 -20.58 15.83 15.53
CA ASN A 496 -21.82 16.59 15.47
C ASN A 496 -21.99 17.40 16.76
N ASN A 497 -21.21 18.47 16.89
CA ASN A 497 -21.28 19.40 18.01
C ASN A 497 -21.09 20.83 17.51
N CYS A 498 -21.39 21.83 18.35
CA CYS A 498 -21.28 23.24 17.97
C CYS A 498 -19.86 23.63 17.49
N PHE A 499 -18.81 23.08 18.09
CA PHE A 499 -17.43 23.39 17.72
C PHE A 499 -17.08 22.92 16.31
N CYS A 500 -17.40 21.67 15.99
CA CYS A 500 -17.10 21.08 14.69
C CYS A 500 -18.02 21.59 13.59
N LYS A 501 -19.31 21.83 13.89
CA LYS A 501 -20.27 22.37 12.93
C LYS A 501 -20.06 23.86 12.65
N SER A 502 -19.46 24.65 13.55
CA SER A 502 -19.23 26.08 13.30
C SER A 502 -17.96 26.40 12.49
N SER A 503 -17.13 25.40 12.15
CA SER A 503 -15.92 25.57 11.33
C SER A 503 -14.99 26.70 11.82
N LEU A 504 -14.73 26.74 13.14
CA LEU A 504 -13.96 27.81 13.79
C LEU A 504 -12.52 27.98 13.28
N PHE A 505 -11.92 26.92 12.71
CA PHE A 505 -10.53 27.00 12.22
C PHE A 505 -10.37 27.87 10.97
N ASN A 506 -11.45 28.33 10.35
CA ASN A 506 -11.41 29.26 9.21
C ASN A 506 -11.51 30.74 9.61
N LEU A 507 -11.66 31.07 10.90
CA LEU A 507 -11.72 32.47 11.34
C LEU A 507 -10.38 33.20 11.14
N PRO A 508 -10.39 34.48 10.70
CA PRO A 508 -11.55 35.34 10.44
C PRO A 508 -12.11 35.27 9.01
N PHE A 509 -11.53 34.45 8.12
CA PHE A 509 -11.78 34.55 6.68
C PHE A 509 -13.06 33.84 6.20
N LYS A 510 -13.42 32.70 6.79
CA LYS A 510 -14.60 31.89 6.44
C LYS A 510 -15.18 31.21 7.68
N GLY A 511 -16.43 30.72 7.61
CA GLY A 511 -17.05 29.94 8.70
C GLY A 511 -17.41 30.78 9.94
N GLY A 512 -17.41 30.13 11.12
CA GLY A 512 -17.82 30.73 12.39
C GLY A 512 -19.31 30.61 12.71
N TYR A 513 -20.06 29.89 11.90
CA TYR A 513 -21.51 29.73 12.02
C TYR A 513 -21.95 28.29 11.78
N MET A 514 -23.07 27.93 12.40
CA MET A 514 -23.77 26.67 12.20
C MET A 514 -25.18 26.96 11.72
N ASP A 515 -25.65 26.23 10.73
CA ASP A 515 -27.04 26.28 10.24
C ASP A 515 -27.79 24.97 10.54
N PHE A 516 -29.10 25.00 10.31
CA PHE A 516 -30.04 23.89 10.53
C PHE A 516 -30.65 23.35 9.23
N GLU A 517 -30.18 23.81 8.08
CA GLU A 517 -30.80 23.50 6.79
C GLU A 517 -30.66 22.04 6.39
N ASN A 518 -31.61 21.58 5.57
CA ASN A 518 -31.68 20.20 5.12
C ASN A 518 -30.97 19.97 3.76
N ALA A 519 -30.87 18.70 3.39
CA ALA A 519 -30.26 18.24 2.15
C ALA A 519 -30.81 18.94 0.89
N GLN A 520 -32.14 19.05 0.81
CA GLN A 520 -32.85 19.64 -0.33
C GLN A 520 -32.56 21.15 -0.45
N PHE A 521 -32.44 21.85 0.68
CA PHE A 521 -32.05 23.25 0.71
C PHE A 521 -30.66 23.46 0.11
N TYR A 522 -29.69 22.64 0.52
CA TYR A 522 -28.33 22.74 -0.01
C TYR A 522 -28.24 22.42 -1.50
N LYS A 523 -28.99 21.44 -1.97
CA LYS A 523 -29.04 21.10 -3.41
C LYS A 523 -29.58 22.25 -4.26
N THR A 524 -30.51 23.03 -3.71
CA THR A 524 -31.18 24.12 -4.42
C THR A 524 -30.36 25.42 -4.36
N ASN A 525 -29.85 25.75 -3.17
CA ASN A 525 -29.30 27.07 -2.85
C ASN A 525 -27.76 27.10 -2.75
N PHE A 526 -27.09 25.95 -2.88
CA PHE A 526 -25.63 25.84 -2.88
C PHE A 526 -25.15 24.96 -4.05
N ASP A 527 -23.95 25.22 -4.56
CA ASP A 527 -23.35 24.42 -5.65
C ASP A 527 -22.64 23.15 -5.16
N VAL A 528 -23.19 22.50 -4.13
CA VAL A 528 -22.59 21.31 -3.48
C VAL A 528 -22.45 20.15 -4.47
N VAL A 529 -23.42 20.00 -5.38
CA VAL A 529 -23.47 18.92 -6.38
C VAL A 529 -22.23 18.93 -7.27
N MET A 530 -21.77 20.11 -7.69
CA MET A 530 -20.60 20.23 -8.57
C MET A 530 -19.34 19.71 -7.88
N TYR A 531 -19.07 20.16 -6.65
CA TYR A 531 -17.88 19.74 -5.90
C TYR A 531 -17.90 18.26 -5.56
N TRP A 532 -19.07 17.72 -5.17
CA TRP A 532 -19.21 16.30 -4.88
C TRP A 532 -19.06 15.44 -6.14
N ALA A 533 -19.64 15.87 -7.26
CA ALA A 533 -19.49 15.19 -8.55
C ALA A 533 -18.03 15.12 -8.98
N ILE A 534 -17.30 16.24 -8.90
CA ILE A 534 -15.86 16.29 -9.24
C ILE A 534 -15.06 15.39 -8.29
N ALA A 535 -15.26 15.53 -6.98
CA ALA A 535 -14.50 14.76 -5.99
C ALA A 535 -14.72 13.25 -6.15
N THR A 536 -15.98 12.85 -6.37
CA THR A 536 -16.34 11.45 -6.54
C THR A 536 -15.89 10.89 -7.89
N ALA A 537 -15.98 11.68 -8.97
CA ALA A 537 -15.49 11.26 -10.27
C ALA A 537 -13.97 11.02 -10.23
N ILE A 538 -13.21 11.95 -9.66
CA ILE A 538 -11.75 11.81 -9.55
C ILE A 538 -11.38 10.64 -8.63
N GLY A 539 -11.91 10.59 -7.40
CA GLY A 539 -11.61 9.53 -6.44
C GLY A 539 -12.21 8.17 -6.81
N GLY A 540 -13.17 8.11 -7.73
CA GLY A 540 -13.66 6.86 -8.31
C GLY A 540 -12.82 6.38 -9.50
N ILE A 541 -12.40 7.29 -10.39
CA ILE A 541 -11.63 6.94 -11.60
C ILE A 541 -10.25 6.39 -11.24
N VAL A 542 -9.58 6.96 -10.24
CA VAL A 542 -8.22 6.57 -9.85
C VAL A 542 -8.14 5.08 -9.44
N PRO A 543 -8.93 4.56 -8.47
CA PRO A 543 -8.88 3.15 -8.09
C PRO A 543 -9.29 2.21 -9.21
N VAL A 544 -10.28 2.58 -10.01
CA VAL A 544 -10.73 1.79 -11.17
C VAL A 544 -9.64 1.71 -12.24
N ALA A 545 -9.05 2.84 -12.61
CA ALA A 545 -7.98 2.89 -13.62
C ALA A 545 -6.76 2.10 -13.17
N VAL A 546 -6.31 2.27 -11.92
CA VAL A 546 -5.18 1.51 -11.39
C VAL A 546 -5.48 0.03 -11.35
N PHE A 547 -6.71 -0.38 -10.98
CA PHE A 547 -7.11 -1.80 -11.02
C PHE A 547 -6.96 -2.41 -12.41
N PHE A 548 -7.51 -1.78 -13.44
CA PHE A 548 -7.40 -2.28 -14.81
C PHE A 548 -5.96 -2.28 -15.33
N ILE A 549 -5.21 -1.21 -15.06
CA ILE A 549 -3.78 -1.13 -15.42
C ILE A 549 -3.02 -2.28 -14.75
N ALA A 550 -3.22 -2.48 -13.46
CA ALA A 550 -2.55 -3.50 -12.67
C ALA A 550 -2.86 -4.91 -13.18
N ILE A 551 -4.12 -5.22 -13.50
CA ILE A 551 -4.53 -6.48 -14.12
C ILE A 551 -3.89 -6.65 -15.50
N PHE A 552 -3.93 -5.62 -16.34
CA PHE A 552 -3.34 -5.65 -17.67
C PHE A 552 -1.86 -6.00 -17.62
N TRP A 553 -1.10 -5.31 -16.76
CA TRP A 553 0.32 -5.58 -16.60
C TRP A 553 0.61 -6.93 -15.94
N TRP A 554 -0.25 -7.37 -15.01
CA TRP A 554 -0.16 -8.70 -14.43
C TRP A 554 -0.30 -9.75 -15.54
N MET A 555 -1.33 -9.67 -16.39
CA MET A 555 -1.48 -10.56 -17.54
C MET A 555 -0.30 -10.48 -18.51
N ARG A 556 0.25 -9.28 -18.76
CA ARG A 556 1.41 -9.09 -19.64
C ARG A 556 2.68 -9.79 -19.17
N CYS A 557 2.85 -9.92 -17.85
CA CYS A 557 4.03 -10.56 -17.27
C CYS A 557 3.81 -12.06 -16.97
N LYS A 558 2.69 -12.65 -17.43
CA LYS A 558 2.34 -14.07 -17.23
C LYS A 558 3.44 -15.04 -17.60
N ASN A 559 4.22 -14.75 -18.65
CA ASN A 559 5.26 -15.66 -19.14
C ASN A 559 6.40 -15.87 -18.13
N LEU A 560 6.72 -14.88 -17.30
CA LEU A 560 7.74 -15.04 -16.25
C LEU A 560 7.34 -16.06 -15.17
N TRP A 561 6.05 -16.23 -14.93
CA TRP A 561 5.54 -16.94 -13.75
C TRP A 561 4.53 -18.05 -14.02
N ARG A 562 4.25 -18.34 -15.29
CA ARG A 562 3.50 -19.54 -15.67
C ARG A 562 4.38 -20.76 -15.37
N ALA A 563 3.84 -21.68 -14.58
CA ALA A 563 4.37 -23.03 -14.41
C ALA A 563 3.17 -23.96 -14.32
N GLU A 564 3.13 -25.07 -15.04
CA GLU A 564 2.06 -26.07 -14.93
C GLU A 564 2.50 -27.21 -14.02
N GLU A 565 1.59 -27.77 -13.21
CA GLU A 565 1.93 -28.91 -12.32
C GLU A 565 2.40 -30.16 -13.07
N ARG A 566 2.07 -30.24 -14.36
CA ARG A 566 2.49 -31.32 -15.27
C ARG A 566 3.83 -31.03 -15.95
N GLU A 567 4.38 -29.82 -15.81
CA GLU A 567 5.71 -29.50 -16.34
C GLU A 567 6.75 -30.07 -15.37
N VAL A 568 7.43 -31.14 -15.80
CA VAL A 568 8.64 -31.62 -15.13
C VAL A 568 9.78 -30.68 -15.53
N PRO A 569 10.62 -30.19 -14.60
CA PRO A 569 11.83 -29.46 -14.95
C PRO A 569 12.63 -30.26 -15.99
N ARG A 570 13.09 -29.62 -17.06
CA ARG A 570 13.87 -30.31 -18.08
C ARG A 570 15.16 -30.84 -17.46
N VAL A 571 15.39 -32.13 -17.63
CA VAL A 571 16.69 -32.77 -17.39
C VAL A 571 17.53 -32.53 -18.63
N TRP A 572 18.75 -32.06 -18.45
CA TRP A 572 19.70 -31.81 -19.53
C TRP A 572 20.66 -33.00 -19.64
N ASP A 573 21.13 -33.29 -20.85
CA ASP A 573 22.18 -34.28 -21.05
C ASP A 573 23.49 -33.74 -20.47
N GLY A 574 24.20 -34.54 -19.66
CA GLY A 574 25.43 -34.13 -18.97
C GLY A 574 25.43 -34.42 -17.46
N PRO A 575 26.37 -33.83 -16.69
CA PRO A 575 26.44 -34.01 -15.24
C PRO A 575 25.20 -33.42 -14.56
N GLN A 576 24.65 -34.15 -13.58
CA GLN A 576 23.44 -33.77 -12.85
C GLN A 576 23.78 -33.07 -11.53
N ALA A 577 23.04 -32.02 -11.21
CA ALA A 577 23.17 -31.33 -9.93
C ALA A 577 22.51 -32.14 -8.80
N ASP A 578 23.13 -32.16 -7.62
CA ASP A 578 22.49 -32.76 -6.44
C ASP A 578 21.28 -31.90 -6.02
N MET A 579 20.09 -32.51 -5.99
CA MET A 579 18.83 -31.86 -5.63
C MET A 579 18.44 -32.00 -4.14
N ASN A 580 19.32 -32.55 -3.30
CA ASN A 580 19.08 -32.71 -1.85
C ASN A 580 18.76 -31.40 -1.12
N TRP A 581 19.17 -30.25 -1.66
CA TRP A 581 18.89 -28.92 -1.12
C TRP A 581 17.41 -28.49 -1.18
N LEU A 582 16.60 -29.18 -1.97
CA LEU A 582 15.16 -28.98 -2.05
C LEU A 582 14.40 -29.58 -0.86
N ARG A 583 15.01 -30.52 -0.14
CA ARG A 583 14.46 -31.14 1.07
C ARG A 583 14.70 -30.26 2.29
#